data_AF-A0A960WF64-F1
#
_entry.id   AF-A0A960WF64-F1
#
_cell.length_a   1.000
_cell.length_b   1.000
_cell.length_c   1.000
_cell.angle_alpha   90.00
_cell.angle_beta   90.00
_cell.angle_gamma   90.00
#
_symmetry.space_group_name_H-M   'P 1'
#
loop_
_entity.id
_entity.type
_entity.pdbx_description
1 polymer ?
#
loop_
_entity_poly.entity_id
_entity_poly.type
_entity_poly.pdbx_seq_one_letter_code
_entity_poly.pdbx_strand_id
1 'polypeptide(L)'
;AISVSQAKKSVQLLLRLGLIEKDPTGASYVLTNRAISTPKDFFSLLGRNFHKEMGKKGIEALDTVAVEQRDVTGIVFGIPRDALQELKQRLGEFRKELTSTIGSMEQETDDVYYLNIQLFPVTKKEEQ
;
A
#
# COMPACT_ATOMS: atom_id res chain seq x y z
N ALA A 1 -17.66 -14.29 -0.40
CA ALA A 1 -18.24 -13.75 0.85
C ALA A 1 -17.42 -14.25 2.05
N ILE A 2 -17.18 -13.40 3.06
CA ILE A 2 -16.48 -13.80 4.31
C ILE A 2 -17.49 -14.17 5.40
N SER A 3 -17.10 -15.03 6.34
CA SER A 3 -17.95 -15.38 7.47
C SER A 3 -17.93 -14.30 8.57
N VAL A 4 -18.96 -14.29 9.42
CA VAL A 4 -19.03 -13.39 10.60
C VAL A 4 -17.81 -13.56 11.52
N SER A 5 -17.32 -14.79 11.68
CA SER A 5 -16.14 -15.06 12.51
C SER A 5 -14.85 -14.53 11.88
N GLN A 6 -14.71 -14.59 10.55
CA GLN A 6 -13.60 -13.98 9.81
C GLN A 6 -13.64 -12.45 9.89
N ALA A 7 -14.83 -11.85 9.76
CA ALA A 7 -15.01 -10.41 9.92
C ALA A 7 -14.59 -9.94 11.32
N LYS A 8 -15.06 -10.61 12.39
CA LYS A 8 -14.67 -10.30 13.78
C LYS A 8 -13.16 -10.40 14.01
N LYS A 9 -12.51 -11.46 13.49
CA LYS A 9 -11.05 -11.62 13.59
C LYS A 9 -10.30 -10.51 12.87
N SER A 10 -10.79 -10.07 11.72
CA SER A 10 -10.17 -9.00 10.93
C SER A 10 -10.27 -7.66 11.65
N VAL A 11 -11.44 -7.32 12.21
CA VAL A 11 -11.60 -6.09 13.03
C VAL A 11 -10.68 -6.10 14.26
N GLN A 12 -10.57 -7.23 14.96
CA GLN A 12 -9.64 -7.36 16.10
C GLN A 12 -8.17 -7.20 15.68
N LEU A 13 -7.81 -7.66 14.48
CA LEU A 13 -6.47 -7.46 13.94
C LEU A 13 -6.23 -5.98 13.64
N LEU A 14 -7.17 -5.28 13.01
CA LEU A 14 -7.06 -3.85 12.71
C LEU A 14 -6.89 -3.01 13.99
N LEU A 15 -7.65 -3.32 15.05
CA LEU A 15 -7.49 -2.69 16.38
C LEU A 15 -6.10 -2.95 16.96
N ARG A 16 -5.63 -4.21 16.92
CA ARG A 16 -4.31 -4.60 17.45
C ARG A 16 -3.15 -3.94 16.72
N LEU A 17 -3.32 -3.74 15.41
CA LEU A 17 -2.35 -3.04 14.57
C LEU A 17 -2.44 -1.51 14.71
N GLY A 18 -3.42 -1.00 15.49
CA GLY A 18 -3.63 0.43 15.67
C GLY A 18 -4.08 1.14 14.40
N LEU A 19 -4.76 0.45 13.49
CA LEU A 19 -5.28 1.02 12.22
C LEU A 19 -6.69 1.59 12.38
N ILE A 20 -7.42 1.09 13.37
CA ILE A 20 -8.71 1.61 13.80
C ILE A 20 -8.73 1.69 15.33
N GLU A 21 -9.56 2.57 15.85
CA GLU A 21 -9.90 2.65 17.27
C GLU A 21 -11.42 2.76 17.44
N LYS A 22 -11.92 2.62 18.67
CA LYS A 22 -13.33 2.86 18.94
C LYS A 22 -13.57 4.35 19.06
N ASP A 23 -14.71 4.82 18.57
CA ASP A 23 -15.14 6.19 18.83
C ASP A 23 -15.32 6.45 20.35
N PRO A 24 -15.40 7.72 20.80
CA PRO A 24 -15.57 8.04 22.22
C PRO A 24 -16.82 7.46 22.87
N THR A 25 -17.85 7.11 22.09
CA THR A 25 -19.11 6.53 22.56
C THR A 25 -19.04 5.01 22.67
N GLY A 26 -18.04 4.38 22.06
CA GLY A 26 -17.89 2.93 21.94
C GLY A 26 -18.84 2.27 20.93
N ALA A 27 -19.62 3.04 20.18
CA ALA A 27 -20.66 2.53 19.27
C ALA A 27 -20.14 2.18 17.87
N SER A 28 -19.08 2.86 17.41
CA SER A 28 -18.47 2.61 16.10
C SER A 28 -16.93 2.60 16.15
N TYR A 29 -16.30 2.35 15.00
CA TYR A 29 -14.85 2.38 14.83
C TYR A 29 -14.46 3.54 13.92
N VAL A 30 -13.37 4.23 14.27
CA VAL A 30 -12.77 5.30 13.47
C VAL A 30 -11.35 4.90 13.04
N LEU A 31 -10.92 5.40 11.88
CA LEU A 31 -9.54 5.20 11.40
C LEU A 31 -8.57 6.02 12.26
N THR A 32 -7.43 5.45 12.61
CA THR A 32 -6.36 6.19 13.29
C THR A 32 -5.54 7.05 12.33
N ASN A 33 -5.53 6.69 11.05
CA ASN A 33 -4.93 7.47 9.97
C ASN A 33 -5.71 7.25 8.67
N ARG A 34 -5.91 8.32 7.89
CA ARG A 34 -6.60 8.28 6.60
C ARG A 34 -5.76 7.64 5.50
N ALA A 35 -4.43 7.60 5.66
CA ALA A 35 -3.51 6.95 4.72
C ALA A 35 -2.46 6.14 5.48
N ILE A 36 -2.19 4.93 5.00
CA ILE A 36 -1.24 4.00 5.62
C ILE A 36 -0.26 3.52 4.54
N SER A 37 1.02 3.46 4.89
CA SER A 37 2.07 2.95 4.02
C SER A 37 2.84 1.83 4.71
N THR A 38 3.31 0.86 3.93
CA THR A 38 4.11 -0.26 4.47
C THR A 38 5.48 0.24 4.94
N PRO A 39 5.94 -0.11 6.17
CA PRO A 39 7.26 0.26 6.66
C PRO A 39 8.40 -0.23 5.76
N LYS A 40 9.51 0.52 5.73
CA LYS A 40 10.68 0.24 4.88
C LYS A 40 11.29 -1.16 5.14
N ASP A 41 11.18 -1.66 6.36
CA ASP A 41 11.78 -2.92 6.81
C ASP A 41 10.77 -4.07 6.97
N PHE A 42 9.60 -3.98 6.30
CA PHE A 42 8.56 -4.99 6.34
C PHE A 42 8.89 -6.22 5.47
N PHE A 43 10.04 -6.84 5.69
CA PHE A 43 10.56 -7.97 4.90
C PHE A 43 10.11 -9.35 5.40
N SER A 44 9.20 -9.39 6.39
CA SER A 44 8.64 -10.63 6.93
C SER A 44 7.89 -11.43 5.85
N LEU A 45 7.63 -12.72 6.13
CA LEU A 45 6.77 -13.55 5.28
C LEU A 45 5.40 -12.88 5.05
N LEU A 46 4.88 -12.20 6.07
CA LEU A 46 3.62 -11.47 6.00
C LEU A 46 3.71 -10.31 5.00
N GLY A 47 4.80 -9.53 5.01
CA GLY A 47 5.02 -8.45 4.04
C GLY A 47 5.10 -8.95 2.61
N ARG A 48 5.83 -10.04 2.37
CA ARG A 48 5.92 -10.65 1.04
C ARG A 48 4.55 -11.14 0.56
N ASN A 49 3.78 -11.79 1.41
CA ASN A 49 2.44 -12.28 1.05
C ASN A 49 1.48 -11.11 0.80
N PHE A 50 1.51 -10.08 1.64
CA PHE A 50 0.72 -8.87 1.45
C PHE A 50 1.01 -8.21 0.09
N HIS A 51 2.29 -7.95 -0.22
CA HIS A 51 2.66 -7.35 -1.51
C HIS A 51 2.30 -8.24 -2.71
N LYS A 52 2.37 -9.57 -2.58
CA LYS A 52 1.89 -10.49 -3.63
C LYS A 52 0.39 -10.34 -3.87
N GLU A 53 -0.42 -10.32 -2.81
CA GLU A 53 -1.87 -10.15 -2.95
C GLU A 53 -2.24 -8.78 -3.53
N MET A 54 -1.53 -7.71 -3.13
CA MET A 54 -1.75 -6.37 -3.71
C MET A 54 -1.29 -6.28 -5.16
N GLY A 55 -0.23 -7.01 -5.55
CA GLY A 55 0.18 -7.15 -6.95
C GLY A 55 -0.89 -7.87 -7.79
N LYS A 56 -1.49 -8.94 -7.28
CA LYS A 56 -2.61 -9.65 -7.96
C LYS A 56 -3.80 -8.72 -8.17
N LYS A 57 -4.17 -7.92 -7.16
CA LYS A 57 -5.23 -6.90 -7.30
C LYS A 57 -4.92 -5.86 -8.36
N GLY A 58 -3.66 -5.42 -8.45
CA GLY A 58 -3.22 -4.51 -9.50
C GLY A 58 -3.38 -5.10 -10.91
N ILE A 59 -3.09 -6.40 -11.07
CA ILE A 59 -3.30 -7.12 -12.34
C ILE A 59 -4.80 -7.23 -12.64
N GLU A 60 -5.62 -7.66 -11.67
CA GLU A 60 -7.08 -7.78 -11.83
C GLU A 60 -7.75 -6.44 -12.19
N ALA A 61 -7.23 -5.32 -11.66
CA ALA A 61 -7.73 -3.99 -11.97
C ALA A 61 -7.58 -3.60 -13.46
N LEU A 62 -6.68 -4.26 -14.20
CA LEU A 62 -6.56 -4.04 -15.65
C LEU A 62 -7.83 -4.43 -16.40
N ASP A 63 -8.53 -5.45 -15.91
CA ASP A 63 -9.73 -6.02 -16.53
C ASP A 63 -11.02 -5.53 -15.86
N THR A 64 -10.96 -5.17 -14.57
CA THR A 64 -12.14 -4.93 -13.73
C THR A 64 -12.39 -3.45 -13.40
N VAL A 65 -11.39 -2.58 -13.54
CA VAL A 65 -11.52 -1.14 -13.27
C VAL A 65 -11.50 -0.36 -14.58
N ALA A 66 -12.48 0.52 -14.75
CA ALA A 66 -12.60 1.38 -15.94
C ALA A 66 -11.33 2.24 -16.10
N VAL A 67 -10.95 2.54 -17.35
CA VAL A 67 -9.71 3.26 -17.67
C VAL A 67 -9.68 4.65 -17.02
N GLU A 68 -10.84 5.28 -16.87
CA GLU A 68 -11.02 6.59 -16.26
C GLU A 68 -10.81 6.58 -14.73
N GLN A 69 -10.86 5.39 -14.11
CA GLN A 69 -10.76 5.20 -12.65
C GLN A 69 -9.43 4.56 -12.24
N ARG A 70 -8.54 4.24 -13.18
CA ARG A 70 -7.21 3.66 -12.91
C ARG A 70 -6.10 4.42 -13.61
N ASP A 71 -4.97 4.55 -12.92
CA ASP A 71 -3.73 5.04 -13.50
C ASP A 71 -2.69 3.92 -13.41
N VAL A 72 -2.40 3.28 -14.55
CA VAL A 72 -1.41 2.21 -14.65
C VAL A 72 -0.33 2.63 -15.64
N THR A 73 0.79 3.09 -15.10
CA THR A 73 1.95 3.54 -15.85
C THR A 73 3.21 2.78 -15.43
N GLY A 74 4.22 2.81 -16.28
CA GLY A 74 5.50 2.18 -16.02
C GLY A 74 6.61 2.85 -16.83
N ILE A 75 7.83 2.80 -16.28
CA ILE A 75 9.04 3.27 -16.96
C ILE A 75 10.11 2.18 -16.88
N VAL A 76 10.90 2.05 -17.93
CA VAL A 76 12.09 1.18 -17.97
C VAL A 76 13.31 2.07 -18.11
N PHE A 77 14.27 1.93 -17.19
CA PHE A 77 15.47 2.76 -17.16
C PHE A 77 16.69 1.98 -16.70
N GLY A 78 17.87 2.38 -17.21
CA GLY A 78 19.15 1.98 -16.65
C GLY A 78 19.57 2.94 -15.55
N ILE A 79 20.16 2.42 -14.47
CA ILE A 79 20.70 3.23 -13.38
C ILE A 79 22.03 2.65 -12.90
N PRO A 80 23.05 3.48 -12.63
CA PRO A 80 24.26 3.05 -11.93
C PRO A 80 23.93 2.39 -10.58
N ARG A 81 24.74 1.40 -10.18
CA ARG A 81 24.47 0.59 -8.98
C ARG A 81 24.53 1.41 -7.69
N ASP A 82 25.44 2.38 -7.64
CA ASP A 82 25.63 3.34 -6.54
C ASP A 82 24.44 4.32 -6.42
N ALA A 83 23.86 4.75 -7.54
CA ALA A 83 22.68 5.62 -7.57
C ALA A 83 21.36 4.92 -7.14
N LEU A 84 21.32 3.58 -7.09
CA LEU A 84 20.10 2.85 -6.73
C LEU A 84 19.60 3.16 -5.30
N GLN A 85 20.50 3.43 -4.36
CA GLN A 85 20.10 3.73 -2.98
C GLN A 85 19.43 5.09 -2.87
N GLU A 86 19.96 6.10 -3.57
CA GLU A 86 19.35 7.43 -3.65
C GLU A 86 17.94 7.35 -4.24
N LEU A 87 17.76 6.59 -5.33
CA LEU A 87 16.43 6.39 -5.92
C LEU A 87 15.45 5.75 -4.92
N LYS A 88 15.88 4.72 -4.17
CA LYS A 88 15.04 4.09 -3.14
C LYS A 88 14.67 5.06 -2.02
N GLN A 89 15.56 5.99 -1.68
CA GLN A 89 15.28 7.05 -0.70
C GLN A 89 14.22 8.00 -1.23
N ARG A 90 14.38 8.51 -2.46
CA ARG A 90 13.40 9.39 -3.11
C ARG A 90 12.01 8.75 -3.20
N LEU A 91 11.93 7.46 -3.54
CA LEU A 91 10.66 6.70 -3.51
C LEU A 91 10.08 6.54 -2.09
N GLY A 92 10.94 6.52 -1.06
CA GLY A 92 10.50 6.54 0.33
C GLY A 92 9.92 7.89 0.75
N GLU A 93 10.58 8.98 0.36
CA GLU A 93 10.14 10.36 0.61
C GLU A 93 8.82 10.67 -0.10
N PHE A 94 8.71 10.30 -1.38
CA PHE A 94 7.48 10.43 -2.15
C PHE A 94 6.29 9.73 -1.46
N ARG A 95 6.49 8.51 -0.94
CA ARG A 95 5.42 7.80 -0.20
C ARG A 95 5.01 8.52 1.08
N LYS A 96 5.97 9.10 1.80
CA LYS A 96 5.69 9.87 3.03
C LYS A 96 4.93 11.14 2.71
N GLU A 97 5.36 11.87 1.68
CA GLU A 97 4.70 13.08 1.19
C GLU A 97 3.24 12.77 0.81
N LEU A 98 3.02 11.77 -0.04
CA LEU A 98 1.68 11.36 -0.46
C LEU A 98 0.78 10.97 0.72
N THR A 99 1.31 10.18 1.66
CA THR A 99 0.58 9.78 2.88
C THR A 99 0.20 10.99 3.73
N SER A 100 1.13 11.95 3.88
CA SER A 100 0.88 13.19 4.62
C SER A 100 -0.18 14.04 3.94
N THR A 101 -0.09 14.23 2.63
CA THR A 101 -1.04 15.02 1.84
C THR A 101 -2.46 14.48 1.96
N ILE A 102 -2.64 13.16 1.80
CA ILE A 102 -3.95 12.50 1.95
C ILE A 102 -4.42 12.57 3.40
N GLY A 103 -3.51 12.36 4.36
CA GLY A 103 -3.79 12.43 5.79
C GLY A 103 -4.31 13.80 6.25
N SER A 104 -3.89 14.89 5.58
CA SER A 104 -4.32 16.25 5.88
C SER A 104 -5.61 16.70 5.19
N MET A 105 -6.24 15.87 4.36
CA MET A 105 -7.49 16.24 3.70
C MET A 105 -8.63 16.29 4.71
N GLU A 106 -9.44 17.35 4.67
CA GLU A 106 -10.56 17.58 5.59
C GLU A 106 -11.89 16.99 5.08
N GLN A 107 -12.01 16.78 3.76
CA GLN A 107 -13.22 16.25 3.12
C GLN A 107 -13.53 14.82 3.56
N GLU A 108 -14.76 14.34 3.38
CA GLU A 108 -15.09 12.92 3.58
C GLU A 108 -14.40 12.03 2.52
N THR A 109 -14.16 10.76 2.87
CA THR A 109 -13.56 9.80 1.94
C THR A 109 -14.66 9.10 1.14
N ASP A 110 -14.78 9.41 -0.14
CA ASP A 110 -15.74 8.75 -1.04
C ASP A 110 -15.23 7.39 -1.54
N ASP A 111 -13.94 7.32 -1.88
CA ASP A 111 -13.31 6.16 -2.52
C ASP A 111 -11.97 5.80 -1.86
N VAL A 112 -11.62 4.52 -1.91
CA VAL A 112 -10.36 4.00 -1.38
C VAL A 112 -9.48 3.49 -2.51
N TYR A 113 -8.31 4.10 -2.66
CA TYR A 113 -7.31 3.72 -3.64
C TYR A 113 -6.14 2.98 -2.99
N TYR A 114 -5.60 1.99 -3.70
CA TYR A 114 -4.35 1.34 -3.33
C TYR A 114 -3.31 1.58 -4.42
N LEU A 115 -2.17 2.19 -4.07
CA LEU A 115 -1.09 2.48 -5.00
C LEU A 115 0.06 1.46 -4.87
N ASN A 116 0.35 0.76 -5.95
CA ASN A 116 1.54 -0.09 -6.07
C ASN A 116 2.74 0.75 -6.55
N ILE A 117 3.81 0.82 -5.76
CA ILE A 117 5.11 1.35 -6.18
C ILE A 117 6.13 0.23 -6.08
N GLN A 118 6.54 -0.32 -7.21
CA GLN A 118 7.38 -1.50 -7.28
C GLN A 118 8.64 -1.20 -8.12
N LEU A 119 9.80 -1.27 -7.47
CA LEU A 119 11.11 -1.13 -8.12
C LEU A 119 11.86 -2.45 -7.99
N PHE A 120 12.13 -3.12 -9.11
CA PHE A 120 12.86 -4.38 -9.16
C PHE A 120 13.75 -4.44 -10.42
N PRO A 121 14.88 -5.16 -10.36
CA PRO A 121 15.68 -5.38 -11.56
C PRO A 121 14.93 -6.29 -12.53
N VAL A 122 14.89 -5.90 -13.80
CA VAL A 122 14.37 -6.72 -14.92
C VAL A 122 15.48 -7.43 -15.68
N THR A 123 16.75 -7.13 -15.36
CA THR A 123 17.93 -7.81 -15.89
C THR A 123 18.46 -8.81 -14.87
N LYS A 124 18.95 -9.95 -15.36
CA LYS A 124 19.73 -10.88 -14.55
C LYS A 124 21.13 -10.31 -14.34
N LYS A 125 21.68 -10.42 -13.13
CA LYS A 125 23.13 -10.32 -12.98
C LYS A 125 23.70 -11.60 -13.61
N GLU A 126 24.67 -11.48 -14.51
CA GLU A 126 25.53 -12.63 -14.78
C GLU A 126 26.24 -12.96 -13.47
N GLU A 127 26.03 -14.16 -12.96
CA GLU A 127 26.86 -14.73 -11.91
C GLU A 127 28.23 -14.97 -12.55
N GLN A 128 29.25 -14.21 -12.11
CA GLN A 128 30.65 -14.56 -12.36
C GLN A 128 31.10 -15.57 -11.31
#